data_AF-A0A661QQJ8-F1
#
_entry.id   AF-A0A661QQJ8-F1
#
_cell.length_a   1.000
_cell.length_b   1.000
_cell.length_c   1.000
_cell.angle_alpha   90.00
_cell.angle_beta   90.00
_cell.angle_gamma   90.00
#
_symmetry.space_group_name_H-M   'P 1'
#
loop_
_entity.id
_entity.type
_entity.pdbx_description
1 polymer ?
#
loop_
_entity_poly.entity_id
_entity_poly.type
_entity_poly.pdbx_seq_one_letter_code
_entity_poly.pdbx_strand_id
1 'polypeptide(L)'
;MRPGLRPQKVQEGQYVSNKGKCVSLIPYLTSSTVRLEISLRSQEPKQLESMSDPFVVVDDSPELGRLIDARFITDAGAVIKRVSLFVQRDDYRTIQDPLRPITNKTVSSIWEDAYEGYLKNPDSGLIAMSALDNEQGNLNLFNPLFLCKFRKIYFEPPCPICGAPLTLCQDDELLTSCGLPPFSSSLHRFLFCEACSRTDNQTIFYSHSKQDASQEGLRDRVELAMAFSLLAEGSAGSELLPCIGCDQKQVCFGPEGKAASRISAFSFYPFYMIPFESSQLQCIDFVALLSGAEAQEITANLNPAHIRVTRVLQLERDMGNQFRFFFGQDRRFLEILYLKLALLHQIARWLAKIPLHTSSWPGALSLDSFWIDIPEPVDSLPYFWGFKVKPHGIHACSSPGLPIDITTVNKNSFLGLAWFFVMLRNSRQGMSEILDKLGIFFAEGAPVSSEDFLEQIQSSQAPTFKPQNLFWKPEEGSVPVGYEPLWTSCLRIGWEILSSSLSESPATGVSADWIDKIAELEDRVRQALFASGTPLREVGEEAALELPDKDKEIADILAKIAAKWESEIISGIPT
;
A
#
# COMPACT_ATOMS: atom_id res chain seq x y z
N MET A 1 1.52 7.74 -33.71
CA MET A 1 1.92 6.37 -34.10
C MET A 1 1.44 5.44 -33.01
N ARG A 2 0.54 4.51 -33.37
CA ARG A 2 -0.16 3.62 -32.42
C ARG A 2 0.75 2.43 -32.04
N PRO A 3 0.77 1.98 -30.78
CA PRO A 3 1.38 0.69 -30.43
C PRO A 3 0.50 -0.45 -30.98
N GLY A 4 1.16 -1.42 -31.62
CA GLY A 4 0.53 -2.50 -32.37
C GLY A 4 -0.29 -3.45 -31.49
N LEU A 5 -1.57 -3.60 -31.85
CA LEU A 5 -2.44 -4.70 -31.44
C LEU A 5 -1.82 -6.04 -31.88
N ARG A 6 -1.50 -6.92 -30.93
CA ARG A 6 -1.15 -8.33 -31.21
C ARG A 6 -2.44 -9.15 -31.39
N PRO A 7 -2.45 -10.14 -32.29
CA PRO A 7 -3.65 -10.93 -32.58
C PRO A 7 -3.94 -11.94 -31.47
N GLN A 8 -5.20 -11.96 -30.99
CA GLN A 8 -5.74 -13.04 -30.17
C GLN A 8 -5.81 -14.34 -31.01
N LYS A 9 -5.19 -15.42 -30.52
CA LYS A 9 -5.50 -16.78 -30.96
C LYS A 9 -6.20 -17.51 -29.82
N VAL A 10 -7.46 -17.86 -30.06
CA VAL A 10 -8.23 -18.82 -29.28
C VAL A 10 -7.77 -20.23 -29.67
N GLN A 11 -7.30 -21.02 -28.71
CA GLN A 11 -7.36 -22.49 -28.78
C GLN A 11 -7.69 -23.06 -27.41
N GLU A 12 -8.78 -23.83 -27.39
CA GLU A 12 -9.30 -24.59 -26.26
C GLU A 12 -8.41 -25.80 -25.92
N GLY A 13 -8.37 -26.14 -24.64
CA GLY A 13 -8.26 -27.53 -24.19
C GLY A 13 -6.88 -28.18 -24.22
N GLN A 14 -5.99 -27.79 -23.31
CA GLN A 14 -4.98 -28.67 -22.71
C GLN A 14 -4.45 -28.01 -21.42
N TYR A 15 -4.75 -28.59 -20.26
CA TYR A 15 -4.05 -28.27 -19.00
C TYR A 15 -2.60 -28.77 -19.14
N VAL A 16 -1.75 -27.94 -19.74
CA VAL A 16 -0.30 -28.13 -19.69
C VAL A 16 0.15 -27.67 -18.30
N SER A 17 0.63 -28.62 -17.50
CA SER A 17 1.40 -28.32 -16.30
C SER A 17 2.63 -27.51 -16.72
N ASN A 18 2.53 -26.18 -16.66
CA ASN A 18 3.68 -25.30 -16.72
C ASN A 18 4.50 -25.59 -15.47
N LYS A 19 5.53 -26.44 -15.58
CA LYS A 19 6.68 -26.39 -14.67
C LYS A 19 7.24 -24.98 -14.77
N GLY A 20 6.75 -24.07 -13.92
CA GLY A 20 7.00 -22.64 -14.02
C GLY A 20 8.49 -22.37 -13.97
N LYS A 21 9.07 -22.01 -15.12
CA LYS A 21 10.46 -21.54 -15.16
C LYS A 21 10.53 -20.25 -14.37
N CYS A 22 11.22 -20.29 -13.25
CA CYS A 22 11.51 -19.10 -12.47
C CYS A 22 12.56 -18.24 -13.22
N VAL A 23 12.51 -16.93 -13.02
CA VAL A 23 13.41 -15.96 -13.65
C VAL A 23 14.39 -15.37 -12.62
N SER A 24 15.59 -14.99 -13.07
CA SER A 24 16.59 -14.42 -12.17
C SER A 24 16.38 -12.93 -11.96
N LEU A 25 16.45 -12.46 -10.71
CA LEU A 25 16.51 -11.03 -10.38
C LEU A 25 17.96 -10.48 -10.41
N ILE A 26 18.97 -11.35 -10.37
CA ILE A 26 20.39 -10.98 -10.33
C ILE A 26 20.82 -10.01 -11.43
N PRO A 27 20.37 -10.13 -12.70
CA PRO A 27 20.73 -9.18 -13.75
C PRO A 27 20.34 -7.74 -13.43
N TYR A 28 19.22 -7.53 -12.73
CA TYR A 28 18.77 -6.20 -12.32
C TYR A 28 19.57 -5.68 -11.13
N LEU A 29 20.05 -6.56 -10.24
CA LEU A 29 20.82 -6.19 -9.04
C LEU A 29 22.30 -5.89 -9.35
N THR A 30 22.83 -6.46 -10.44
CA THR A 30 24.27 -6.43 -10.78
C THR A 30 24.59 -5.68 -12.07
N SER A 31 23.58 -5.14 -12.74
CA SER A 31 23.73 -4.36 -13.97
C SER A 31 24.78 -3.26 -13.84
N SER A 32 25.59 -3.10 -14.89
CA SER A 32 26.72 -2.16 -14.92
C SER A 32 26.32 -0.72 -15.23
N THR A 33 25.07 -0.47 -15.64
CA THR A 33 24.60 0.88 -16.03
C THR A 33 23.54 1.39 -15.08
N VAL A 34 22.40 0.69 -15.02
CA VAL A 34 21.30 0.96 -14.11
C VAL A 34 20.98 -0.31 -13.35
N ARG A 35 21.13 -0.28 -12.03
CA ARG A 35 20.82 -1.42 -11.16
C ARG A 35 19.74 -1.09 -10.15
N LEU A 36 18.94 -2.10 -9.82
CA LEU A 36 18.03 -2.11 -8.69
C LEU A 36 18.85 -2.33 -7.42
N GLU A 37 18.81 -1.38 -6.50
CA GLU A 37 19.38 -1.49 -5.17
C GLU A 37 18.25 -1.63 -4.16
N ILE A 38 18.20 -2.79 -3.49
CA ILE A 38 17.26 -3.04 -2.39
C ILE A 38 17.85 -2.40 -1.12
N SER A 39 17.07 -1.56 -0.45
CA SER A 39 17.57 -0.79 0.69
C SER A 39 17.81 -1.69 1.90
N LEU A 40 19.00 -1.53 2.50
CA LEU A 40 19.41 -2.22 3.73
C LEU A 40 19.31 -1.29 4.93
N ARG A 41 18.95 -1.84 6.10
CA ARG A 41 18.80 -1.08 7.36
C ARG A 41 20.11 -0.50 7.89
N SER A 42 21.24 -1.04 7.45
CA SER A 42 22.57 -0.53 7.76
C SER A 42 23.52 -0.74 6.60
N GLN A 43 24.52 0.12 6.50
CA GLN A 43 25.66 -0.07 5.61
C GLN A 43 26.83 -0.77 6.32
N GLU A 44 26.79 -0.94 7.64
CA GLU A 44 27.85 -1.57 8.42
C GLU A 44 27.63 -3.09 8.51
N PRO A 45 28.57 -3.93 8.03
CA PRO A 45 28.43 -5.38 8.05
C PRO A 45 28.11 -5.96 9.43
N LYS A 46 28.79 -5.46 10.48
CA LYS A 46 28.59 -5.94 11.86
C LYS A 46 27.16 -5.68 12.37
N GLN A 47 26.56 -4.56 11.97
CA GLN A 47 25.18 -4.26 12.35
C GLN A 47 24.21 -5.15 11.59
N LEU A 48 24.43 -5.37 10.29
CA LEU A 48 23.61 -6.27 9.47
C LEU A 48 23.64 -7.72 9.96
N GLU A 49 24.80 -8.21 10.39
CA GLU A 49 24.97 -9.56 10.96
C GLU A 49 24.08 -9.80 12.19
N SER A 50 23.83 -8.77 13.00
CA SER A 50 22.99 -8.86 14.19
C SER A 50 21.49 -8.82 13.89
N MET A 51 21.09 -8.40 12.69
CA MET A 51 19.69 -8.25 12.30
C MET A 51 19.15 -9.55 11.72
N SER A 52 17.96 -9.97 12.15
CA SER A 52 17.25 -11.10 11.52
C SER A 52 16.81 -10.74 10.09
N ASP A 53 16.22 -9.56 9.91
CA ASP A 53 15.84 -8.98 8.62
C ASP A 53 16.71 -7.75 8.30
N PRO A 54 17.59 -7.83 7.28
CA PRO A 54 18.47 -6.72 6.91
C PRO A 54 17.79 -5.66 6.03
N PHE A 55 16.58 -5.89 5.53
CA PHE A 55 15.94 -5.03 4.53
C PHE A 55 15.11 -3.91 5.19
N VAL A 56 15.01 -2.77 4.51
CA VAL A 56 14.12 -1.68 4.93
C VAL A 56 12.70 -2.03 4.49
N VAL A 57 11.89 -2.50 5.43
CA VAL A 57 10.48 -2.80 5.18
C VAL A 57 9.67 -1.50 5.30
N VAL A 58 9.00 -1.11 4.21
CA VAL A 58 8.10 0.04 4.11
C VAL A 58 6.77 -0.25 4.79
N ASP A 59 6.24 -1.45 4.53
CA ASP A 59 4.99 -1.93 5.11
C ASP A 59 5.08 -3.43 5.30
N ASP A 60 4.79 -3.86 6.53
CA ASP A 60 4.79 -5.25 6.94
C ASP A 60 3.38 -5.70 7.35
N SER A 61 2.35 -4.86 7.17
CA SER A 61 0.97 -5.20 7.51
C SER A 61 0.35 -6.30 6.64
N PRO A 62 0.62 -6.43 5.32
CA PRO A 62 -0.08 -7.40 4.49
C PRO A 62 0.27 -8.87 4.84
N GLU A 63 -0.71 -9.76 4.70
CA GLU A 63 -0.57 -11.18 5.07
C GLU A 63 0.21 -12.01 4.06
N LEU A 64 0.02 -11.70 2.77
CA LEU A 64 0.57 -12.47 1.65
C LEU A 64 1.92 -11.94 1.15
N GLY A 65 2.24 -10.69 1.49
CA GLY A 65 3.43 -10.01 1.03
C GLY A 65 3.92 -8.95 2.01
N ARG A 66 5.00 -8.28 1.64
CA ARG A 66 5.58 -7.15 2.36
C ARG A 66 6.10 -6.14 1.35
N LEU A 67 6.05 -4.86 1.70
CA LEU A 67 6.55 -3.78 0.86
C LEU A 67 7.97 -3.42 1.30
N ILE A 68 8.95 -3.50 0.39
CA ILE A 68 10.37 -3.26 0.68
C ILE A 68 10.84 -2.02 -0.07
N ASP A 69 11.62 -1.16 0.60
CA ASP A 69 12.19 0.05 0.00
C ASP A 69 13.34 -0.34 -0.94
N ALA A 70 13.34 0.24 -2.13
CA ALA A 70 14.39 0.05 -3.11
C ALA A 70 14.53 1.27 -4.03
N ARG A 71 15.54 1.25 -4.89
CA ARG A 71 15.82 2.34 -5.82
C ARG A 71 16.56 1.85 -7.05
N PHE A 72 16.26 2.45 -8.20
CA PHE A 72 17.12 2.35 -9.37
C PHE A 72 18.23 3.38 -9.27
N ILE A 73 19.47 2.92 -9.39
CA ILE A 73 20.68 3.75 -9.31
C ILE A 73 21.54 3.57 -10.55
N THR A 74 22.26 4.63 -10.90
CA THR A 74 23.32 4.60 -11.90
C THR A 74 24.58 3.90 -11.36
N ASP A 75 25.51 3.60 -12.25
CA ASP A 75 26.87 3.14 -11.94
C ASP A 75 27.64 4.11 -11.02
N ALA A 76 27.40 5.42 -11.15
CA ALA A 76 27.93 6.47 -10.27
C ALA A 76 27.19 6.57 -8.91
N GLY A 77 26.15 5.77 -8.69
CA GLY A 77 25.38 5.77 -7.44
C GLY A 77 24.29 6.84 -7.34
N ALA A 78 24.05 7.63 -8.40
CA ALA A 78 22.94 8.58 -8.43
C ALA A 78 21.60 7.86 -8.52
N VAL A 79 20.62 8.29 -7.72
CA VAL A 79 19.26 7.73 -7.69
C VAL A 79 18.46 8.23 -8.89
N ILE A 80 18.02 7.31 -9.73
CA ILE A 80 17.14 7.59 -10.87
C ILE A 80 15.69 7.62 -10.42
N LYS A 81 15.28 6.59 -9.65
CA LYS A 81 13.89 6.45 -9.21
C LYS A 81 13.81 5.63 -7.92
N ARG A 82 13.03 6.12 -6.96
CA ARG A 82 12.66 5.35 -5.77
C ARG A 82 11.50 4.43 -6.09
N VAL A 83 11.60 3.18 -5.66
CA VAL A 83 10.60 2.15 -5.91
C VAL A 83 10.30 1.38 -4.64
N SER A 84 9.08 0.86 -4.55
CA SER A 84 8.66 -0.03 -3.48
C SER A 84 8.40 -1.40 -4.09
N LEU A 85 9.09 -2.43 -3.60
CA LEU A 85 8.95 -3.80 -4.08
C LEU A 85 7.92 -4.51 -3.21
N PHE A 86 6.76 -4.86 -3.77
CA PHE A 86 5.83 -5.73 -3.06
C PHE A 86 6.22 -7.18 -3.30
N VAL A 87 6.69 -7.86 -2.25
CA VAL A 87 7.35 -9.18 -2.33
C VAL A 87 6.53 -10.20 -1.54
N GLN A 88 6.31 -11.38 -2.14
CA GLN A 88 5.67 -12.50 -1.47
C GLN A 88 6.44 -12.93 -0.23
N ARG A 89 5.72 -13.21 0.87
CA ARG A 89 6.33 -13.72 2.10
C ARG A 89 6.82 -15.14 1.94
N ASP A 90 7.83 -15.52 2.71
CA ASP A 90 8.24 -16.93 2.87
C ASP A 90 7.31 -17.69 3.82
N ASP A 91 6.88 -17.04 4.91
CA ASP A 91 5.87 -17.53 5.86
C ASP A 91 4.70 -16.53 5.90
N TYR A 92 3.49 -16.98 5.54
CA TYR A 92 2.30 -16.14 5.55
C TYR A 92 1.82 -15.87 6.98
N ARG A 93 1.30 -14.66 7.22
CA ARG A 93 0.68 -14.31 8.50
C ARG A 93 -0.74 -14.84 8.50
N THR A 94 -1.08 -15.60 9.54
CA THR A 94 -2.37 -16.23 9.85
C THR A 94 -3.48 -16.02 8.83
N ILE A 95 -3.57 -16.92 7.85
CA ILE A 95 -4.80 -17.08 7.08
C ILE A 95 -5.36 -18.48 7.31
N GLN A 96 -6.12 -18.62 8.40
CA GLN A 96 -6.84 -19.86 8.68
C GLN A 96 -8.32 -19.56 8.78
N ASP A 97 -8.98 -19.57 7.63
CA ASP A 97 -10.41 -19.84 7.57
C ASP A 97 -10.59 -21.36 7.44
N PRO A 98 -11.07 -22.08 8.48
CA PRO A 98 -11.29 -23.52 8.41
C PRO A 98 -12.37 -23.91 7.38
N LEU A 99 -13.24 -22.96 6.98
CA LEU A 99 -14.27 -23.17 5.97
C LEU A 99 -13.75 -22.89 4.55
N ARG A 100 -12.70 -22.08 4.41
CA ARG A 100 -12.07 -21.72 3.13
C ARG A 100 -10.53 -21.71 3.26
N PRO A 101 -9.89 -22.87 3.35
CA PRO A 101 -8.44 -22.94 3.51
C PRO A 101 -7.74 -22.31 2.30
N ILE A 102 -6.83 -21.37 2.55
CA ILE A 102 -5.93 -20.89 1.50
C ILE A 102 -4.87 -21.96 1.23
N THR A 103 -4.61 -22.18 -0.05
CA THR A 103 -3.53 -23.04 -0.54
C THR A 103 -2.52 -22.23 -1.35
N ASN A 104 -1.34 -22.78 -1.63
CA ASN A 104 -0.38 -22.14 -2.53
C ASN A 104 -0.95 -21.83 -3.94
N LYS A 105 -1.91 -22.65 -4.41
CA LYS A 105 -2.64 -22.39 -5.66
C LYS A 105 -3.49 -21.13 -5.56
N THR A 106 -4.26 -21.01 -4.48
CA THR A 106 -5.05 -19.80 -4.19
C THR A 106 -4.17 -18.57 -4.12
N VAL A 107 -3.02 -18.65 -3.43
CA VAL A 107 -2.07 -17.53 -3.36
C VAL A 107 -1.58 -17.15 -4.76
N SER A 108 -1.23 -18.11 -5.60
CA SER A 108 -0.77 -17.84 -6.97
C SER A 108 -1.81 -17.07 -7.78
N SER A 109 -3.07 -17.50 -7.75
CA SER A 109 -4.16 -16.80 -8.44
C SER A 109 -4.35 -15.37 -7.91
N ILE A 110 -4.26 -15.15 -6.59
CA ILE A 110 -4.37 -13.82 -6.00
C ILE A 110 -3.26 -12.86 -6.52
N TRP A 111 -2.03 -13.34 -6.67
CA TRP A 111 -0.93 -12.55 -7.22
C TRP A 111 -1.12 -12.24 -8.71
N GLU A 112 -1.56 -13.20 -9.50
CA GLU A 112 -1.85 -13.02 -10.92
C GLU A 112 -3.00 -12.03 -11.14
N ASP A 113 -4.11 -12.17 -10.40
CA ASP A 113 -5.26 -11.27 -10.46
C ASP A 113 -4.87 -9.84 -10.09
N ALA A 114 -4.09 -9.68 -9.00
CA ALA A 114 -3.60 -8.38 -8.57
C ALA A 114 -2.72 -7.73 -9.65
N TYR A 115 -1.79 -8.47 -10.24
CA TYR A 115 -0.92 -7.98 -11.31
C TYR A 115 -1.72 -7.58 -12.56
N GLU A 116 -2.70 -8.38 -12.98
CA GLU A 116 -3.57 -8.04 -14.11
C GLU A 116 -4.35 -6.74 -13.83
N GLY A 117 -4.85 -6.57 -12.60
CA GLY A 117 -5.48 -5.34 -12.14
C GLY A 117 -4.57 -4.11 -12.27
N TYR A 118 -3.28 -4.25 -11.91
CA TYR A 118 -2.31 -3.17 -12.03
C TYR A 118 -1.94 -2.86 -13.49
N LEU A 119 -1.76 -3.89 -14.32
CA LEU A 119 -1.44 -3.72 -15.74
C LEU A 119 -2.52 -2.95 -16.52
N LYS A 120 -3.79 -3.19 -16.20
CA LYS A 120 -4.93 -2.49 -16.84
C LYS A 120 -5.03 -1.01 -16.44
N ASN A 121 -4.27 -0.56 -15.43
CA ASN A 121 -4.36 0.78 -14.87
C ASN A 121 -3.04 1.55 -15.01
N PRO A 122 -2.97 2.54 -15.94
CA PRO A 122 -1.77 3.35 -16.14
C PRO A 122 -1.31 4.11 -14.90
N ASP A 123 -2.24 4.51 -14.03
CA ASP A 123 -1.96 5.27 -12.81
C ASP A 123 -1.55 4.39 -11.60
N SER A 124 -1.39 3.08 -11.79
CA SER A 124 -1.01 2.15 -10.70
C SER A 124 0.39 2.42 -10.15
N GLY A 125 1.23 3.13 -10.90
CA GLY A 125 2.65 3.28 -10.57
C GLY A 125 3.43 1.98 -10.74
N LEU A 126 2.87 0.96 -11.42
CA LEU A 126 3.60 -0.26 -11.75
C LEU A 126 4.85 0.07 -12.59
N ILE A 127 6.00 -0.47 -12.18
CA ILE A 127 7.24 -0.37 -12.95
C ILE A 127 7.39 -1.62 -13.82
N ALA A 128 7.19 -1.51 -15.12
CA ALA A 128 7.39 -2.63 -16.03
C ALA A 128 8.87 -3.07 -16.05
N MET A 129 9.11 -4.36 -15.87
CA MET A 129 10.41 -5.00 -16.11
C MET A 129 10.17 -6.23 -16.99
N SER A 130 11.08 -6.52 -17.92
CA SER A 130 10.91 -7.64 -18.86
C SER A 130 10.92 -9.02 -18.21
N ALA A 131 11.27 -9.10 -16.92
CA ALA A 131 11.20 -10.32 -16.13
C ALA A 131 9.86 -10.49 -15.41
N LEU A 132 8.99 -9.47 -15.37
CA LEU A 132 7.73 -9.55 -14.60
C LEU A 132 6.73 -10.50 -15.22
N ASP A 133 6.59 -10.53 -16.54
CA ASP A 133 5.63 -11.40 -17.21
C ASP A 133 6.27 -12.40 -18.16
N ASN A 134 5.59 -13.52 -18.35
CA ASN A 134 5.95 -14.49 -19.38
C ASN A 134 5.39 -14.08 -20.75
N GLU A 135 5.69 -14.86 -21.78
CA GLU A 135 5.22 -14.61 -23.14
C GLU A 135 3.68 -14.62 -23.26
N GLN A 136 2.98 -15.23 -22.30
CA GLN A 136 1.53 -15.28 -22.20
C GLN A 136 0.93 -14.09 -21.42
N GLY A 137 1.77 -13.22 -20.82
CA GLY A 137 1.35 -12.08 -20.03
C GLY A 137 1.04 -12.38 -18.55
N ASN A 138 1.33 -13.59 -18.08
CA ASN A 138 1.14 -13.96 -16.67
C ASN A 138 2.39 -13.59 -15.85
N LEU A 139 2.19 -13.26 -14.57
CA LEU A 139 3.26 -12.89 -13.66
C LEU A 139 4.26 -14.06 -13.46
N ASN A 140 5.55 -13.80 -13.63
CA ASN A 140 6.62 -14.77 -13.38
C ASN A 140 6.95 -14.86 -11.88
N LEU A 141 7.40 -16.05 -11.48
CA LEU A 141 8.12 -16.24 -10.23
C LEU A 141 9.60 -15.90 -10.40
N PHE A 142 10.17 -15.16 -9.46
CA PHE A 142 11.61 -14.99 -9.34
C PHE A 142 12.23 -16.19 -8.61
N ASN A 143 13.46 -16.54 -8.97
CA ASN A 143 14.25 -17.53 -8.24
C ASN A 143 14.44 -17.13 -6.78
N PRO A 144 14.60 -18.10 -5.84
CA PRO A 144 15.01 -17.80 -4.47
C PRO A 144 16.24 -16.91 -4.46
N LEU A 145 16.24 -15.91 -3.58
CA LEU A 145 17.28 -14.88 -3.54
C LEU A 145 17.83 -14.72 -2.14
N PHE A 146 19.15 -14.88 -2.02
CA PHE A 146 19.90 -14.80 -0.78
C PHE A 146 20.87 -13.62 -0.82
N LEU A 147 21.22 -13.11 0.35
CA LEU A 147 22.13 -12.00 0.57
C LEU A 147 23.26 -12.45 1.50
N CYS A 148 24.51 -12.28 1.06
CA CYS A 148 25.64 -12.24 1.97
C CYS A 148 25.70 -10.84 2.62
N LYS A 149 25.26 -10.70 3.87
CA LYS A 149 25.26 -9.44 4.64
C LYS A 149 26.66 -8.83 4.80
N PHE A 150 27.71 -9.66 4.80
CA PHE A 150 29.09 -9.19 4.95
C PHE A 150 29.61 -8.50 3.67
N ARG A 151 29.47 -9.14 2.51
CA ARG A 151 29.93 -8.58 1.21
C ARG A 151 28.85 -7.77 0.48
N LYS A 152 27.61 -7.83 0.96
CA LYS A 152 26.39 -7.27 0.33
C LYS A 152 26.17 -7.76 -1.10
N ILE A 153 26.40 -9.05 -1.31
CA ILE A 153 26.24 -9.71 -2.62
C ILE A 153 25.00 -10.59 -2.59
N TYR A 154 24.14 -10.43 -3.60
CA TYR A 154 22.99 -11.30 -3.81
C TYR A 154 23.37 -12.52 -4.63
N PHE A 155 22.75 -13.66 -4.33
CA PHE A 155 22.95 -14.91 -5.06
C PHE A 155 21.72 -15.80 -5.00
N GLU A 156 21.61 -16.72 -5.95
CA GLU A 156 20.60 -17.78 -5.97
C GLU A 156 21.19 -19.03 -5.31
N PRO A 157 20.49 -19.70 -4.37
CA PRO A 157 21.06 -20.78 -3.59
C PRO A 157 21.24 -22.06 -4.44
N PRO A 158 22.48 -22.56 -4.61
CA PRO A 158 22.69 -23.86 -5.23
C PRO A 158 22.39 -25.00 -4.25
N CYS A 159 22.17 -26.20 -4.78
CA CYS A 159 22.11 -27.41 -3.97
C CYS A 159 23.46 -27.65 -3.29
N PRO A 160 23.53 -27.79 -1.96
CA PRO A 160 24.79 -28.02 -1.25
C PRO A 160 25.56 -29.30 -1.64
N ILE A 161 24.90 -30.24 -2.33
CA ILE A 161 25.47 -31.57 -2.65
C ILE A 161 26.06 -31.58 -4.07
N CYS A 162 25.25 -31.20 -5.07
CA CYS A 162 25.66 -31.29 -6.48
C CYS A 162 25.81 -29.92 -7.16
N GLY A 163 25.40 -28.84 -6.48
CA GLY A 163 25.48 -27.48 -6.96
C GLY A 163 24.45 -27.07 -8.03
N ALA A 164 23.59 -28.01 -8.47
CA ALA A 164 22.42 -27.69 -9.29
C ALA A 164 21.43 -26.76 -8.55
N PRO A 165 20.59 -25.97 -9.24
CA PRO A 165 19.64 -25.08 -8.58
C PRO A 165 18.66 -25.82 -7.66
N LEU A 166 18.33 -25.21 -6.52
CA LEU A 166 17.20 -25.65 -5.69
C LEU A 166 15.89 -25.15 -6.30
N THR A 167 14.90 -26.02 -6.43
CA THR A 167 13.58 -25.72 -6.98
C THR A 167 12.47 -25.99 -5.96
N LEU A 168 11.32 -25.36 -6.14
CA LEU A 168 10.15 -25.60 -5.30
C LEU A 168 9.51 -26.95 -5.64
N CYS A 169 9.35 -27.82 -4.65
CA CYS A 169 8.64 -29.09 -4.81
C CYS A 169 7.13 -28.86 -4.89
N GLN A 170 6.54 -29.17 -6.05
CA GLN A 170 5.10 -29.15 -6.29
C GLN A 170 4.50 -30.56 -6.44
N ASP A 171 5.33 -31.59 -6.25
CA ASP A 171 4.93 -33.00 -6.31
C ASP A 171 4.34 -33.41 -4.95
N ASP A 172 3.01 -33.40 -4.87
CA ASP A 172 2.27 -33.74 -3.66
C ASP A 172 2.48 -35.20 -3.22
N GLU A 173 2.68 -36.13 -4.16
CA GLU A 173 2.91 -37.54 -3.87
C GLU A 173 4.29 -37.71 -3.20
N LEU A 174 5.32 -37.06 -3.76
CA LEU A 174 6.65 -37.05 -3.19
C LEU A 174 6.67 -36.46 -1.78
N LEU A 175 6.02 -35.29 -1.58
CA LEU A 175 5.93 -34.65 -0.27
C LEU A 175 5.23 -35.55 0.75
N THR A 176 4.07 -36.10 0.38
CA THR A 176 3.28 -36.98 1.27
C THR A 176 4.05 -38.25 1.63
N SER A 177 4.79 -38.85 0.68
CA SER A 177 5.62 -40.04 0.93
C SER A 177 6.74 -39.78 1.95
N CYS A 178 7.17 -38.53 2.10
CA CYS A 178 8.17 -38.08 3.07
C CYS A 178 7.54 -37.50 4.35
N GLY A 179 6.23 -37.66 4.55
CA GLY A 179 5.50 -37.12 5.71
C GLY A 179 5.41 -35.59 5.73
N LEU A 180 5.60 -34.93 4.57
CA LEU A 180 5.48 -33.47 4.44
C LEU A 180 4.08 -33.08 3.93
N PRO A 181 3.54 -31.92 4.34
CA PRO A 181 2.28 -31.42 3.80
C PRO A 181 2.33 -31.24 2.27
N PRO A 182 1.27 -31.60 1.54
CA PRO A 182 1.21 -31.40 0.09
C PRO A 182 1.28 -29.91 -0.28
N PHE A 183 1.89 -29.58 -1.41
CA PHE A 183 1.99 -28.22 -1.91
C PHE A 183 0.62 -27.67 -2.32
N SER A 184 -0.21 -28.49 -3.00
CA SER A 184 -1.43 -27.99 -3.62
C SER A 184 -2.60 -27.77 -2.67
N SER A 185 -2.59 -28.41 -1.50
CA SER A 185 -3.64 -28.35 -0.49
C SER A 185 -3.20 -27.68 0.82
N SER A 186 -2.00 -27.12 0.86
CA SER A 186 -1.47 -26.39 2.03
C SER A 186 -0.77 -25.09 1.63
N LEU A 187 -0.29 -24.36 2.63
CA LEU A 187 0.60 -23.19 2.47
C LEU A 187 2.08 -23.54 2.63
N HIS A 188 2.41 -24.79 2.97
CA HIS A 188 3.78 -25.21 3.16
C HIS A 188 4.50 -25.27 1.81
N ARG A 189 5.75 -24.83 1.82
CA ARG A 189 6.63 -24.82 0.65
C ARG A 189 7.96 -25.43 1.04
N PHE A 190 8.52 -26.21 0.13
CA PHE A 190 9.78 -26.90 0.33
C PHE A 190 10.65 -26.76 -0.90
N LEU A 191 11.89 -26.31 -0.71
CA LEU A 191 12.91 -26.39 -1.74
C LEU A 191 13.52 -27.79 -1.74
N PHE A 192 13.85 -28.31 -2.91
CA PHE A 192 14.59 -29.57 -3.07
C PHE A 192 15.47 -29.52 -4.31
N CYS A 193 16.33 -30.53 -4.47
CA CYS A 193 17.16 -30.67 -5.66
C CYS A 193 16.66 -31.83 -6.52
N GLU A 194 16.06 -31.52 -7.67
CA GLU A 194 15.58 -32.55 -8.63
C GLU A 194 16.67 -33.52 -9.09
N ALA A 195 17.93 -33.06 -9.22
CA ALA A 195 19.03 -33.92 -9.62
C ALA A 195 19.39 -34.96 -8.55
N CYS A 196 19.36 -34.56 -7.26
CA CYS A 196 19.71 -35.44 -6.15
C CYS A 196 18.55 -36.38 -5.77
N SER A 197 17.29 -35.97 -5.98
CA SER A 197 16.14 -36.82 -5.65
C SER A 197 16.02 -38.06 -6.56
N ARG A 198 16.63 -38.03 -7.75
CA ARG A 198 16.58 -39.13 -8.73
C ARG A 198 17.65 -40.20 -8.55
N THR A 199 18.57 -40.04 -7.61
CA THR A 199 19.78 -40.86 -7.46
C THR A 199 19.72 -41.84 -6.27
N ASP A 200 18.52 -42.23 -5.82
CA ASP A 200 18.24 -43.16 -4.70
C ASP A 200 18.73 -42.73 -3.29
N ASN A 201 19.25 -41.51 -3.16
CA ASN A 201 19.49 -40.92 -1.84
C ASN A 201 18.19 -40.35 -1.26
N GLN A 202 18.03 -40.47 0.07
CA GLN A 202 16.96 -39.81 0.82
C GLN A 202 16.85 -38.34 0.41
N THR A 203 15.69 -37.96 -0.14
CA THR A 203 15.49 -36.59 -0.64
C THR A 203 15.55 -35.63 0.53
N ILE A 204 16.44 -34.63 0.43
CA ILE A 204 16.55 -33.56 1.42
C ILE A 204 15.67 -32.39 0.97
N PHE A 205 14.77 -31.99 1.85
CA PHE A 205 13.92 -30.82 1.68
C PHE A 205 14.42 -29.68 2.54
N TYR A 206 14.23 -28.46 2.07
CA TYR A 206 14.56 -27.25 2.80
C TYR A 206 13.33 -26.36 3.01
N SER A 207 13.10 -25.90 4.23
CA SER A 207 12.06 -24.92 4.57
C SER A 207 12.65 -23.64 5.17
N HIS A 208 11.90 -22.55 5.09
CA HIS A 208 12.31 -21.29 5.70
C HIS A 208 12.39 -21.41 7.23
N SER A 209 11.41 -22.06 7.84
CA SER A 209 11.35 -22.37 9.27
C SER A 209 10.94 -23.84 9.49
N LYS A 210 11.51 -24.49 10.50
CA LYS A 210 11.11 -25.83 10.95
C LYS A 210 9.99 -25.70 11.99
N GLN A 211 8.87 -26.38 11.78
CA GLN A 211 7.81 -26.49 12.79
C GLN A 211 8.07 -27.65 13.76
N ASP A 212 8.65 -28.75 13.28
CA ASP A 212 9.07 -29.89 14.08
C ASP A 212 10.56 -30.19 13.85
N ALA A 213 11.34 -30.18 14.92
CA ALA A 213 12.77 -30.44 14.86
C ALA A 213 13.11 -31.92 14.61
N SER A 214 12.14 -32.83 14.76
CA SER A 214 12.34 -34.28 14.68
C SER A 214 12.14 -34.88 13.28
N GLN A 215 11.69 -34.10 12.30
CA GLN A 215 11.42 -34.60 10.95
C GLN A 215 12.72 -34.89 10.17
N GLU A 216 13.01 -36.18 9.97
CA GLU A 216 14.15 -36.63 9.17
C GLU A 216 14.05 -36.14 7.72
N GLY A 217 15.18 -35.74 7.14
CA GLY A 217 15.23 -35.26 5.75
C GLY A 217 14.79 -33.81 5.53
N LEU A 218 14.21 -33.14 6.52
CA LEU A 218 13.89 -31.70 6.47
C LEU A 218 15.02 -30.86 7.11
N ARG A 219 15.42 -29.78 6.43
CA ARG A 219 16.41 -28.81 6.90
C ARG A 219 15.83 -27.40 6.86
N ASP A 220 16.19 -26.54 7.80
CA ASP A 220 15.79 -25.14 7.77
C ASP A 220 16.77 -24.25 7.00
N ARG A 221 16.49 -22.94 6.98
CA ARG A 221 17.35 -21.94 6.33
C ARG A 221 18.75 -21.82 6.94
N VAL A 222 18.91 -22.08 8.23
CA VAL A 222 20.21 -21.99 8.93
C VAL A 222 21.05 -23.20 8.55
N GLU A 223 20.45 -24.39 8.55
CA GLU A 223 21.09 -25.62 8.10
C GLU A 223 21.46 -25.56 6.62
N LEU A 224 20.62 -24.99 5.76
CA LEU A 224 20.96 -24.73 4.36
C LEU A 224 22.16 -23.78 4.23
N ALA A 225 22.13 -22.65 4.96
CA ALA A 225 23.21 -21.67 4.93
C ALA A 225 24.55 -22.30 5.34
N MET A 226 24.56 -23.16 6.36
CA MET A 226 25.77 -23.89 6.78
C MET A 226 26.19 -24.98 5.80
N ALA A 227 25.23 -25.65 5.16
CA ALA A 227 25.49 -26.73 4.22
C ALA A 227 26.26 -26.27 2.96
N PHE A 228 26.22 -24.98 2.61
CA PHE A 228 27.03 -24.44 1.51
C PHE A 228 28.54 -24.67 1.66
N SER A 229 29.03 -24.97 2.87
CA SER A 229 30.42 -25.42 3.09
C SER A 229 30.78 -26.72 2.36
N LEU A 230 29.79 -27.57 2.06
CA LEU A 230 29.98 -28.88 1.42
C LEU A 230 30.25 -28.76 -0.08
N LEU A 231 29.97 -27.61 -0.70
CA LEU A 231 30.21 -27.39 -2.12
C LEU A 231 31.71 -27.21 -2.41
N ALA A 232 32.24 -28.14 -3.19
CA ALA A 232 33.61 -28.08 -3.67
C ALA A 232 33.77 -27.04 -4.80
N GLU A 233 34.96 -26.43 -4.86
CA GLU A 233 35.39 -25.62 -6.01
C GLU A 233 35.33 -26.47 -7.30
N GLY A 234 34.75 -25.92 -8.37
CA GLY A 234 34.59 -26.62 -9.65
C GLY A 234 33.33 -27.48 -9.79
N SER A 235 32.47 -27.55 -8.77
CA SER A 235 31.12 -28.13 -8.91
C SER A 235 30.22 -27.28 -9.83
N ALA A 236 29.20 -27.89 -10.44
CA ALA A 236 28.19 -27.15 -11.21
C ALA A 236 27.56 -26.08 -10.30
N GLY A 237 27.40 -24.83 -10.76
CA GLY A 237 26.86 -23.76 -9.92
C GLY A 237 27.82 -23.18 -8.88
N SER A 238 29.08 -23.61 -8.84
CA SER A 238 30.09 -23.02 -7.95
C SER A 238 30.36 -21.54 -8.22
N GLU A 239 30.21 -21.10 -9.47
CA GLU A 239 30.31 -19.69 -9.89
C GLU A 239 29.17 -18.83 -9.33
N LEU A 240 28.04 -19.43 -8.95
CA LEU A 240 26.86 -18.73 -8.45
C LEU A 240 26.94 -18.46 -6.94
N LEU A 241 27.78 -19.20 -6.21
CA LEU A 241 27.91 -19.07 -4.75
C LEU A 241 29.09 -18.15 -4.40
N PRO A 242 28.85 -16.95 -3.84
CA PRO A 242 29.93 -15.99 -3.53
C PRO A 242 30.92 -16.49 -2.46
N CYS A 243 30.59 -17.59 -1.77
CA CYS A 243 31.39 -18.17 -0.69
C CYS A 243 32.60 -18.98 -1.18
N ILE A 244 32.57 -19.50 -2.42
CA ILE A 244 33.54 -20.51 -2.86
C ILE A 244 34.96 -19.93 -2.96
N GLY A 245 35.12 -18.70 -3.42
CA GLY A 245 36.38 -17.94 -3.43
C GLY A 245 36.45 -16.80 -2.40
N CYS A 246 35.70 -16.90 -1.29
CA CYS A 246 35.62 -15.83 -0.30
C CYS A 246 36.77 -15.92 0.73
N ASP A 247 37.45 -14.81 0.98
CA ASP A 247 38.48 -14.68 2.02
C ASP A 247 37.93 -14.95 3.44
N GLN A 248 36.62 -14.76 3.63
CA GLN A 248 35.93 -15.00 4.90
C GLN A 248 35.38 -16.43 5.05
N LYS A 249 35.64 -17.36 4.12
CA LYS A 249 35.08 -18.71 4.14
C LYS A 249 35.36 -19.44 5.46
N GLN A 250 36.57 -19.34 6.00
CA GLN A 250 36.94 -19.99 7.27
C GLN A 250 36.22 -19.38 8.48
N VAL A 251 35.98 -18.08 8.49
CA VAL A 251 35.19 -17.42 9.55
C VAL A 251 33.72 -17.82 9.46
N CYS A 252 33.19 -17.94 8.24
CA CYS A 252 31.79 -18.30 8.01
C CYS A 252 31.48 -19.76 8.33
N PHE A 253 32.34 -20.69 7.91
CA PHE A 253 32.07 -22.14 7.95
C PHE A 253 32.98 -22.91 8.92
N GLY A 254 33.97 -22.25 9.52
CA GLY A 254 34.79 -22.82 10.58
C GLY A 254 34.17 -22.65 11.97
N PRO A 255 34.97 -22.69 13.05
CA PRO A 255 34.47 -22.71 14.44
C PRO A 255 33.58 -21.53 14.83
N GLU A 256 33.76 -20.37 14.21
CA GLU A 256 32.93 -19.19 14.49
C GLU A 256 31.51 -19.28 13.91
N GLY A 257 31.28 -20.15 12.92
CA GLY A 257 29.94 -20.44 12.37
C GLY A 257 29.19 -19.22 11.83
N LYS A 258 29.88 -18.18 11.36
CA LYS A 258 29.24 -16.90 11.01
C LYS A 258 28.29 -16.96 9.81
N ALA A 259 28.31 -18.03 9.00
CA ALA A 259 27.44 -18.18 7.84
C ALA A 259 25.95 -18.03 8.20
N ALA A 260 25.50 -18.60 9.32
CA ALA A 260 24.12 -18.48 9.79
C ALA A 260 23.67 -17.02 10.02
N SER A 261 24.57 -16.16 10.48
CA SER A 261 24.29 -14.72 10.71
C SER A 261 24.54 -13.86 9.47
N ARG A 262 25.46 -14.28 8.60
CA ARG A 262 25.90 -13.53 7.42
C ARG A 262 25.08 -13.84 6.17
N ILE A 263 24.40 -14.97 6.10
CA ILE A 263 23.55 -15.35 4.98
C ILE A 263 22.10 -15.16 5.38
N SER A 264 21.35 -14.40 4.58
CA SER A 264 19.93 -14.12 4.81
C SER A 264 19.16 -14.27 3.53
N ALA A 265 17.97 -14.87 3.58
CA ALA A 265 17.08 -14.87 2.45
C ALA A 265 16.43 -13.49 2.29
N PHE A 266 16.45 -12.94 1.07
CA PHE A 266 15.51 -11.90 0.65
C PHE A 266 14.13 -12.51 0.43
N SER A 267 14.11 -13.66 -0.26
CA SER A 267 13.04 -14.64 -0.22
C SER A 267 13.64 -16.02 -0.40
N PHE A 268 13.24 -16.93 0.49
CA PHE A 268 13.74 -18.29 0.60
C PHE A 268 13.16 -19.22 -0.46
N TYR A 269 11.91 -19.00 -0.89
CA TYR A 269 11.26 -19.77 -1.95
C TYR A 269 11.24 -18.97 -3.26
N PRO A 270 10.88 -19.57 -4.41
CA PRO A 270 10.50 -18.78 -5.56
C PRO A 270 9.33 -17.88 -5.19
N PHE A 271 9.38 -16.62 -5.64
CA PHE A 271 8.50 -15.58 -5.13
C PHE A 271 7.97 -14.67 -6.22
N TYR A 272 6.75 -14.20 -6.04
CA TYR A 272 6.20 -13.08 -6.80
C TYR A 272 6.74 -11.76 -6.27
N MET A 273 6.99 -10.83 -7.19
CA MET A 273 7.36 -9.46 -6.88
C MET A 273 6.66 -8.51 -7.85
N ILE A 274 6.03 -7.47 -7.33
CA ILE A 274 5.45 -6.38 -8.12
C ILE A 274 6.11 -5.06 -7.69
N PRO A 275 6.92 -4.44 -8.57
CA PRO A 275 7.59 -3.17 -8.27
C PRO A 275 6.68 -1.98 -8.57
N PHE A 276 6.55 -1.08 -7.62
CA PHE A 276 5.79 0.16 -7.75
C PHE A 276 6.68 1.38 -7.61
N GLU A 277 6.24 2.51 -8.14
CA GLU A 277 6.74 3.82 -7.73
C GLU A 277 6.60 3.97 -6.22
N SER A 278 7.65 4.48 -5.57
CA SER A 278 7.60 4.72 -4.12
C SER A 278 6.67 5.88 -3.82
N SER A 279 5.58 5.61 -3.10
CA SER A 279 4.72 6.65 -2.55
C SER A 279 5.31 7.26 -1.28
N GLN A 280 4.84 8.46 -0.93
CA GLN A 280 5.39 9.24 0.17
C GLN A 280 4.75 8.87 1.50
N LEU A 281 3.43 8.81 1.56
CA LEU A 281 2.70 8.58 2.80
C LEU A 281 1.72 7.42 2.70
N GLN A 282 1.47 6.77 3.82
CA GLN A 282 0.35 5.85 3.93
C GLN A 282 -0.97 6.66 4.04
N CYS A 283 -2.06 6.15 3.49
CA CYS A 283 -3.37 6.82 3.50
C CYS A 283 -3.79 7.23 4.92
N ILE A 284 -3.57 6.36 5.90
CA ILE A 284 -3.91 6.65 7.29
C ILE A 284 -3.15 7.87 7.84
N ASP A 285 -1.86 8.02 7.54
CA ASP A 285 -1.09 9.17 8.03
C ASP A 285 -1.52 10.46 7.32
N PHE A 286 -1.83 10.35 6.02
CA PHE A 286 -2.34 11.48 5.25
C PHE A 286 -3.70 11.98 5.74
N VAL A 287 -4.63 11.09 6.11
CA VAL A 287 -5.93 11.47 6.69
C VAL A 287 -5.74 12.29 7.97
N ALA A 288 -4.80 11.90 8.83
CA ALA A 288 -4.50 12.65 10.05
C ALA A 288 -3.94 14.05 9.72
N LEU A 289 -3.03 14.15 8.75
CA LEU A 289 -2.50 15.43 8.26
C LEU A 289 -3.57 16.33 7.64
N LEU A 290 -4.48 15.78 6.83
CA LEU A 290 -5.63 16.50 6.26
C LEU A 290 -6.55 17.04 7.36
N SER A 291 -6.71 16.30 8.46
CA SER A 291 -7.47 16.75 9.63
C SER A 291 -6.74 17.83 10.45
N GLY A 292 -5.46 18.08 10.20
CA GLY A 292 -4.68 19.11 10.88
C GLY A 292 -3.69 18.60 11.94
N ALA A 293 -3.40 17.29 11.98
CA ALA A 293 -2.37 16.74 12.86
C ALA A 293 -0.98 17.31 12.54
N GLU A 294 -0.15 17.43 13.57
CA GLU A 294 1.28 17.67 13.41
C GLU A 294 2.04 16.36 13.19
N ALA A 295 3.20 16.45 12.51
CA ALA A 295 4.05 15.28 12.26
C ALA A 295 4.48 14.60 13.58
N GLN A 296 4.72 15.38 14.63
CA GLN A 296 5.08 14.88 15.95
C GLN A 296 3.95 14.05 16.58
N GLU A 297 2.69 14.48 16.43
CA GLU A 297 1.53 13.77 16.96
C GLU A 297 1.33 12.41 16.27
N ILE A 298 1.58 12.34 14.95
CA ILE A 298 1.50 11.09 14.19
C ILE A 298 2.62 10.13 14.57
N THR A 299 3.84 10.66 14.75
CA THR A 299 5.04 9.84 14.96
C THR A 299 5.25 9.42 16.41
N ALA A 300 4.60 10.07 17.38
CA ALA A 300 4.76 9.79 18.82
C ALA A 300 4.47 8.33 19.22
N ASN A 301 3.51 7.69 18.53
CA ASN A 301 3.09 6.31 18.82
C ASN A 301 3.76 5.26 17.93
N LEU A 302 4.67 5.68 17.04
CA LEU A 302 5.38 4.79 16.14
C LEU A 302 6.79 4.52 16.67
N ASN A 303 7.32 3.34 16.40
CA ASN A 303 8.74 3.07 16.64
C ASN A 303 9.59 4.08 15.85
N PRO A 304 10.56 4.79 16.46
CA PRO A 304 11.39 5.77 15.76
C PRO A 304 12.13 5.22 14.53
N ALA A 305 12.43 3.91 14.53
CA ALA A 305 13.05 3.22 13.41
C ALA A 305 12.06 2.79 12.32
N HIS A 306 10.76 3.05 12.49
CA HIS A 306 9.73 2.73 11.51
C HIS A 306 9.80 3.72 10.34
N ILE A 307 9.77 3.20 9.12
CA ILE A 307 9.87 4.00 7.89
C ILE A 307 8.81 5.11 7.78
N ARG A 308 7.59 4.87 8.27
CA ARG A 308 6.51 5.86 8.36
C ARG A 308 6.93 7.12 9.12
N VAL A 309 7.71 6.99 10.19
CA VAL A 309 8.28 8.15 10.92
C VAL A 309 9.17 8.96 10.00
N THR A 310 10.09 8.28 9.30
CA THR A 310 11.00 8.95 8.35
C THR A 310 10.22 9.66 7.23
N ARG A 311 9.17 9.04 6.71
CA ARG A 311 8.36 9.58 5.61
C ARG A 311 7.54 10.80 6.03
N VAL A 312 6.87 10.74 7.19
CA VAL A 312 6.11 11.88 7.75
C VAL A 312 7.03 13.06 8.04
N LEU A 313 8.18 12.82 8.67
CA LEU A 313 9.17 13.87 8.96
C LEU A 313 9.89 14.39 7.70
N GLN A 314 10.04 13.58 6.67
CA GLN A 314 10.55 14.04 5.37
C GLN A 314 9.54 14.98 4.72
N LEU A 315 8.26 14.63 4.74
CA LEU A 315 7.22 15.47 4.18
C LEU A 315 7.13 16.84 4.86
N GLU A 316 7.21 16.88 6.19
CA GLU A 316 7.22 18.13 6.94
C GLU A 316 8.39 19.03 6.55
N ARG A 317 9.57 18.45 6.31
CA ARG A 317 10.75 19.18 5.83
C ARG A 317 10.59 19.65 4.39
N ASP A 318 10.05 18.83 3.51
CA ASP A 318 9.87 19.13 2.08
C ASP A 318 8.82 20.24 1.89
N MET A 319 7.75 20.21 2.67
CA MET A 319 6.73 21.25 2.70
C MET A 319 7.30 22.59 3.20
N GLY A 320 8.21 22.58 4.17
CA GLY A 320 8.86 23.79 4.69
C GLY A 320 7.86 24.86 5.12
N ASN A 321 7.92 26.04 4.48
CA ASN A 321 7.02 27.18 4.75
C ASN A 321 5.78 27.22 3.85
N GLN A 322 5.53 26.19 3.03
CA GLN A 322 4.40 26.19 2.12
C GLN A 322 3.07 26.04 2.85
N PHE A 323 2.02 26.61 2.27
CA PHE A 323 0.68 26.49 2.83
C PHE A 323 0.15 25.07 2.67
N ARG A 324 -0.25 24.45 3.79
CA ARG A 324 -0.99 23.18 3.80
C ARG A 324 -2.37 23.31 3.14
N PHE A 325 -2.99 24.48 3.35
CA PHE A 325 -4.37 24.77 3.03
C PHE A 325 -4.48 26.17 2.42
N PHE A 326 -5.40 26.34 1.48
CA PHE A 326 -5.68 27.59 0.76
C PHE A 326 -6.42 28.60 1.65
N PHE A 327 -7.36 28.13 2.47
CA PHE A 327 -8.28 29.01 3.19
C PHE A 327 -7.98 29.10 4.69
N GLY A 328 -8.31 30.24 5.29
CA GLY A 328 -8.29 30.45 6.74
C GLY A 328 -9.37 29.65 7.48
N GLN A 329 -9.52 29.92 8.78
CA GLN A 329 -10.41 29.16 9.66
C GLN A 329 -11.87 29.11 9.16
N ASP A 330 -12.38 30.22 8.60
CA ASP A 330 -13.78 30.35 8.18
C ASP A 330 -14.23 29.34 7.11
N ARG A 331 -13.30 28.85 6.27
CA ARG A 331 -13.58 27.85 5.23
C ARG A 331 -12.77 26.58 5.39
N ARG A 332 -12.02 26.45 6.50
CA ARG A 332 -11.14 25.30 6.73
C ARG A 332 -11.92 23.99 6.77
N PHE A 333 -13.12 24.00 7.36
CA PHE A 333 -14.02 22.84 7.37
C PHE A 333 -14.31 22.34 5.95
N LEU A 334 -14.75 23.23 5.05
CA LEU A 334 -15.07 22.86 3.66
C LEU A 334 -13.85 22.39 2.89
N GLU A 335 -12.69 22.99 3.13
CA GLU A 335 -11.44 22.57 2.48
C GLU A 335 -11.02 21.16 2.90
N ILE A 336 -11.03 20.86 4.20
CA ILE A 336 -10.73 19.52 4.71
C ILE A 336 -11.76 18.51 4.18
N LEU A 337 -13.04 18.88 4.16
CA LEU A 337 -14.12 18.04 3.68
C LEU A 337 -13.93 17.71 2.19
N TYR A 338 -13.60 18.72 1.38
CA TYR A 338 -13.30 18.56 -0.04
C TYR A 338 -12.14 17.60 -0.26
N LEU A 339 -11.00 17.78 0.42
CA LEU A 339 -9.82 16.93 0.26
C LEU A 339 -10.09 15.48 0.68
N LYS A 340 -10.87 15.26 1.76
CA LYS A 340 -11.29 13.93 2.20
C LYS A 340 -12.28 13.26 1.23
N LEU A 341 -13.19 14.02 0.63
CA LEU A 341 -14.09 13.53 -0.42
C LEU A 341 -13.30 13.14 -1.67
N ALA A 342 -12.35 13.98 -2.11
CA ALA A 342 -11.47 13.67 -3.23
C ALA A 342 -10.64 12.40 -2.97
N LEU A 343 -10.19 12.18 -1.74
CA LEU A 343 -9.49 10.95 -1.33
C LEU A 343 -10.39 9.72 -1.48
N LEU A 344 -11.60 9.76 -0.92
CA LEU A 344 -12.57 8.67 -0.99
C LEU A 344 -13.03 8.39 -2.43
N HIS A 345 -13.19 9.43 -3.24
CA HIS A 345 -13.51 9.32 -4.65
C HIS A 345 -12.42 8.58 -5.43
N GLN A 346 -11.15 8.90 -5.20
CA GLN A 346 -10.02 8.18 -5.79
C GLN A 346 -9.97 6.72 -5.34
N ILE A 347 -10.23 6.44 -4.05
CA ILE A 347 -10.33 5.07 -3.52
C ILE A 347 -11.47 4.30 -4.19
N ALA A 348 -12.67 4.88 -4.30
CA ALA A 348 -13.83 4.25 -4.93
C ALA A 348 -13.55 3.86 -6.39
N ARG A 349 -12.88 4.74 -7.15
CA ARG A 349 -12.44 4.46 -8.53
C ARG A 349 -11.46 3.28 -8.58
N TRP A 350 -10.50 3.22 -7.65
CA TRP A 350 -9.59 2.08 -7.56
C TRP A 350 -10.32 0.77 -7.26
N LEU A 351 -11.22 0.78 -6.28
CA LEU A 351 -12.01 -0.40 -5.92
C LEU A 351 -12.87 -0.91 -7.09
N ALA A 352 -13.44 -0.03 -7.90
CA ALA A 352 -14.18 -0.43 -9.10
C ALA A 352 -13.31 -1.16 -10.13
N LYS A 353 -12.01 -0.86 -10.16
CA LYS A 353 -11.05 -1.39 -11.15
C LYS A 353 -10.28 -2.63 -10.71
N ILE A 354 -10.11 -2.84 -9.40
CA ILE A 354 -9.39 -4.00 -8.88
C ILE A 354 -10.22 -5.28 -9.12
N PRO A 355 -9.72 -6.29 -9.85
CA PRO A 355 -10.42 -7.57 -9.97
C PRO A 355 -10.32 -8.30 -8.63
N LEU A 356 -11.40 -8.29 -7.86
CA LEU A 356 -11.57 -9.23 -6.75
C LEU A 356 -12.50 -10.31 -7.28
N HIS A 357 -11.96 -11.46 -7.69
CA HIS A 357 -12.80 -12.60 -8.00
C HIS A 357 -13.52 -13.03 -6.71
N THR A 358 -14.84 -12.84 -6.71
CA THR A 358 -15.72 -12.83 -5.53
C THR A 358 -15.82 -14.18 -4.80
N SER A 359 -15.31 -15.26 -5.40
CA SER A 359 -15.48 -16.62 -4.92
C SER A 359 -14.22 -17.21 -4.23
N SER A 360 -13.06 -16.57 -4.34
CA SER A 360 -11.78 -17.13 -3.86
C SER A 360 -10.88 -16.13 -3.13
N TRP A 361 -11.33 -14.88 -2.97
CA TRP A 361 -10.57 -13.87 -2.22
C TRP A 361 -10.70 -14.10 -0.71
N PRO A 362 -9.60 -14.38 0.02
CA PRO A 362 -9.67 -14.79 1.42
C PRO A 362 -9.23 -13.69 2.41
N GLY A 363 -8.90 -12.49 1.95
CA GLY A 363 -8.49 -11.38 2.81
C GLY A 363 -9.41 -10.15 2.75
N ALA A 364 -9.46 -9.37 3.82
CA ALA A 364 -10.17 -8.10 3.85
C ALA A 364 -9.37 -6.98 3.18
N LEU A 365 -10.05 -6.09 2.47
CA LEU A 365 -9.46 -4.84 1.99
C LEU A 365 -9.00 -3.98 3.19
N SER A 366 -7.83 -3.35 3.09
CA SER A 366 -7.33 -2.43 4.11
C SER A 366 -6.99 -1.06 3.54
N LEU A 367 -7.23 -0.01 4.33
CA LEU A 367 -6.76 1.34 4.04
C LEU A 367 -5.24 1.46 4.05
N ASP A 368 -4.56 0.54 4.73
CA ASP A 368 -3.09 0.47 4.79
C ASP A 368 -2.47 0.14 3.43
N SER A 369 -3.24 -0.52 2.55
CA SER A 369 -2.84 -0.82 1.17
C SER A 369 -2.94 0.38 0.23
N PHE A 370 -3.46 1.52 0.68
CA PHE A 370 -3.51 2.74 -0.11
C PHE A 370 -2.44 3.72 0.36
N TRP A 371 -1.69 4.24 -0.60
CA TRP A 371 -0.61 5.19 -0.37
C TRP A 371 -0.86 6.47 -1.15
N ILE A 372 -0.25 7.55 -0.68
CA ILE A 372 -0.44 8.89 -1.19
C ILE A 372 0.88 9.39 -1.77
N ASP A 373 0.78 9.80 -3.02
CA ASP A 373 1.81 10.53 -3.72
C ASP A 373 1.44 12.02 -3.73
N ILE A 374 2.34 12.86 -3.24
CA ILE A 374 2.15 14.32 -3.23
C ILE A 374 3.13 14.86 -4.27
N PRO A 375 2.64 15.42 -5.39
CA PRO A 375 3.53 15.92 -6.43
C PRO A 375 4.40 17.03 -5.87
N GLU A 376 5.58 17.23 -6.48
CA GLU A 376 6.40 18.39 -6.16
C GLU A 376 5.55 19.67 -6.29
N PRO A 377 5.67 20.58 -5.31
CA PRO A 377 4.83 21.76 -5.28
C PRO A 377 5.09 22.61 -6.51
N VAL A 378 4.08 22.71 -7.36
CA VAL A 378 4.01 23.73 -8.41
C VAL A 378 3.51 24.99 -7.73
N ASP A 379 4.18 26.13 -7.95
CA ASP A 379 4.04 27.42 -7.21
C ASP A 379 2.60 27.97 -7.01
N SER A 380 1.56 27.33 -7.57
CA SER A 380 0.18 27.79 -7.56
C SER A 380 -0.79 27.08 -6.61
N LEU A 381 -0.47 25.89 -6.06
CA LEU A 381 -1.41 25.11 -5.23
C LEU A 381 -0.87 24.78 -3.84
N PRO A 382 -1.72 24.77 -2.79
CA PRO A 382 -1.31 24.28 -1.48
C PRO A 382 -0.93 22.80 -1.52
N TYR A 383 -0.07 22.42 -0.58
CA TYR A 383 0.69 21.17 -0.62
C TYR A 383 -0.19 19.90 -0.75
N PHE A 384 -1.38 19.90 -0.13
CA PHE A 384 -2.27 18.74 -0.14
C PHE A 384 -3.26 18.68 -1.31
N TRP A 385 -3.32 19.65 -2.21
CA TRP A 385 -4.34 19.68 -3.26
C TRP A 385 -4.04 18.80 -4.48
N GLY A 386 -2.75 18.52 -4.73
CA GLY A 386 -2.31 17.76 -5.91
C GLY A 386 -2.19 16.24 -5.71
N PHE A 387 -2.62 15.72 -4.56
CA PHE A 387 -2.31 14.34 -4.17
C PHE A 387 -2.96 13.28 -5.07
N LYS A 388 -2.29 12.13 -5.19
CA LYS A 388 -2.79 10.95 -5.90
C LYS A 388 -2.77 9.73 -4.98
N VAL A 389 -3.88 8.99 -4.98
CA VAL A 389 -3.98 7.69 -4.31
C VAL A 389 -3.44 6.62 -5.23
N LYS A 390 -2.48 5.84 -4.72
CA LYS A 390 -1.92 4.65 -5.38
C LYS A 390 -2.12 3.43 -4.48
N PRO A 391 -2.76 2.36 -4.97
CA PRO A 391 -2.76 1.07 -4.28
C PRO A 391 -1.37 0.44 -4.33
N HIS A 392 -0.89 -0.05 -3.20
CA HIS A 392 0.32 -0.86 -3.11
C HIS A 392 -0.02 -2.20 -2.46
N GLY A 393 0.37 -3.29 -3.13
CA GLY A 393 0.31 -4.63 -2.59
C GLY A 393 -0.91 -5.45 -2.97
N ILE A 394 -1.19 -6.50 -2.21
CA ILE A 394 -2.39 -7.32 -2.35
C ILE A 394 -3.28 -6.96 -1.17
N HIS A 395 -4.51 -6.53 -1.45
CA HIS A 395 -5.46 -6.00 -0.49
C HIS A 395 -6.11 -7.08 0.41
N ALA A 396 -5.31 -8.00 0.90
CA ALA A 396 -5.70 -9.07 1.81
C ALA A 396 -5.11 -8.78 3.20
N CYS A 397 -5.99 -8.45 4.14
CA CYS A 397 -5.72 -8.34 5.56
C CYS A 397 -6.60 -9.33 6.32
N SER A 398 -6.07 -9.97 7.37
CA SER A 398 -6.89 -10.78 8.25
C SER A 398 -7.80 -9.78 8.93
N SER A 399 -9.12 -10.00 8.89
CA SER A 399 -10.05 -9.14 9.61
C SER A 399 -9.60 -9.07 11.07
N PRO A 400 -9.15 -7.92 11.61
CA PRO A 400 -9.07 -7.78 13.05
C PRO A 400 -10.50 -7.89 13.52
N GLY A 401 -10.81 -8.94 14.30
CA GLY A 401 -12.16 -9.34 14.70
C GLY A 401 -13.09 -8.15 14.83
N LEU A 402 -13.80 -7.85 13.74
CA LEU A 402 -14.77 -6.77 13.74
C LEU A 402 -15.85 -7.23 14.71
N PRO A 403 -16.29 -6.39 15.65
CA PRO A 403 -17.47 -6.71 16.47
C PRO A 403 -18.74 -6.83 15.60
N ILE A 404 -18.65 -6.40 14.33
CA ILE A 404 -19.68 -6.53 13.31
C ILE A 404 -19.41 -7.83 12.55
N ASP A 405 -20.37 -8.76 12.60
CA ASP A 405 -20.41 -10.01 11.84
C ASP A 405 -20.64 -9.72 10.35
N ILE A 406 -19.74 -8.94 9.73
CA ILE A 406 -19.69 -8.73 8.29
C ILE A 406 -19.07 -10.01 7.70
N THR A 407 -19.89 -11.06 7.68
CA THR A 407 -19.57 -12.38 7.13
C THR A 407 -19.10 -12.34 5.66
N THR A 408 -19.24 -11.20 4.99
CA THR A 408 -18.74 -10.95 3.63
C THR A 408 -18.18 -9.53 3.50
N VAL A 409 -16.87 -9.35 3.75
CA VAL A 409 -16.19 -8.09 3.41
C VAL A 409 -16.16 -7.94 1.88
N ASN A 410 -17.16 -7.25 1.33
CA ASN A 410 -17.20 -6.86 -0.08
C ASN A 410 -16.68 -5.42 -0.24
N LYS A 411 -16.45 -4.99 -1.49
CA LYS A 411 -15.89 -3.66 -1.78
C LYS A 411 -16.73 -2.50 -1.23
N ASN A 412 -18.05 -2.65 -1.18
CA ASN A 412 -18.96 -1.61 -0.66
C ASN A 412 -18.88 -1.54 0.86
N SER A 413 -18.82 -2.67 1.56
CA SER A 413 -18.61 -2.69 3.01
C SER A 413 -17.28 -2.01 3.38
N PHE A 414 -16.21 -2.30 2.65
CA PHE A 414 -14.92 -1.64 2.83
C PHE A 414 -15.01 -0.13 2.54
N LEU A 415 -15.63 0.27 1.41
CA LEU A 415 -15.76 1.68 1.06
C LEU A 415 -16.58 2.45 2.11
N GLY A 416 -17.65 1.86 2.63
CA GLY A 416 -18.48 2.45 3.70
C GLY A 416 -17.71 2.60 5.02
N LEU A 417 -16.96 1.57 5.44
CA LEU A 417 -16.11 1.65 6.63
C LEU A 417 -14.97 2.66 6.46
N ALA A 418 -14.32 2.66 5.29
CA ALA A 418 -13.30 3.64 4.94
C ALA A 418 -13.86 5.06 4.92
N TRP A 419 -15.11 5.26 4.46
CA TRP A 419 -15.80 6.54 4.46
C TRP A 419 -15.91 7.11 5.88
N PHE A 420 -16.49 6.34 6.81
CA PHE A 420 -16.63 6.77 8.19
C PHE A 420 -15.28 6.99 8.87
N PHE A 421 -14.29 6.12 8.62
CA PHE A 421 -12.95 6.31 9.16
C PHE A 421 -12.29 7.60 8.66
N VAL A 422 -12.30 7.84 7.34
CA VAL A 422 -11.72 9.05 6.74
C VAL A 422 -12.41 10.31 7.28
N MET A 423 -13.74 10.29 7.42
CA MET A 423 -14.50 11.44 7.89
C MET A 423 -14.33 11.73 9.38
N LEU A 424 -14.27 10.68 10.22
CA LEU A 424 -14.41 10.81 11.68
C LEU A 424 -13.11 10.64 12.46
N ARG A 425 -12.05 10.06 11.87
CA ARG A 425 -10.80 9.84 12.59
C ARG A 425 -10.17 11.17 13.04
N ASN A 426 -9.81 11.23 14.32
CA ASN A 426 -9.11 12.36 14.92
C ASN A 426 -8.25 11.91 16.13
N SER A 427 -7.74 12.85 16.92
CA SER A 427 -6.90 12.57 18.10
C SER A 427 -7.61 11.83 19.24
N ARG A 428 -8.96 11.86 19.28
CA ARG A 428 -9.78 11.29 20.36
C ARG A 428 -10.48 9.99 19.98
N GLN A 429 -10.60 9.70 18.69
CA GLN A 429 -11.27 8.49 18.20
C GLN A 429 -10.51 7.89 17.00
N GLY A 430 -10.18 6.61 17.14
CA GLY A 430 -9.58 5.78 16.11
C GLY A 430 -10.60 4.85 15.45
N MET A 431 -10.10 3.82 14.77
CA MET A 431 -10.95 2.89 14.04
C MET A 431 -11.84 2.07 14.98
N SER A 432 -11.31 1.62 16.13
CA SER A 432 -12.06 0.79 17.09
C SER A 432 -13.29 1.54 17.59
N GLU A 433 -13.12 2.79 18.01
CA GLU A 433 -14.22 3.60 18.55
C GLU A 433 -15.29 3.89 17.50
N ILE A 434 -14.88 4.14 16.26
CA ILE A 434 -15.82 4.34 15.14
C ILE A 434 -16.60 3.06 14.85
N LEU A 435 -15.91 1.91 14.81
CA LEU A 435 -16.52 0.62 14.57
C LEU A 435 -17.48 0.20 15.67
N ASP A 436 -17.12 0.43 16.94
CA ASP A 436 -17.99 0.13 18.09
C ASP A 436 -19.29 0.94 18.00
N LYS A 437 -19.21 2.21 17.59
CA LYS A 437 -20.39 3.06 17.41
C LYS A 437 -21.23 2.66 16.21
N LEU A 438 -20.61 2.28 15.09
CA LEU A 438 -21.33 1.70 13.96
C LEU A 438 -21.99 0.37 14.32
N GLY A 439 -21.32 -0.46 15.13
CA GLY A 439 -21.79 -1.76 15.61
C GLY A 439 -23.09 -1.70 16.41
N ILE A 440 -23.30 -0.64 17.19
CA ILE A 440 -24.55 -0.43 17.95
C ILE A 440 -25.77 -0.39 16.99
N PHE A 441 -25.66 0.33 15.88
CA PHE A 441 -26.75 0.40 14.89
C PHE A 441 -27.07 -0.98 14.31
N PHE A 442 -26.06 -1.81 14.07
CA PHE A 442 -26.28 -3.17 13.56
C PHE A 442 -26.89 -4.10 14.62
N ALA A 443 -26.48 -3.97 15.87
CA ALA A 443 -26.99 -4.78 16.98
C ALA A 443 -28.46 -4.47 17.33
N GLU A 444 -28.88 -3.21 17.17
CA GLU A 444 -30.23 -2.73 17.48
C GLU A 444 -31.24 -2.93 16.32
N GLY A 445 -30.82 -3.57 15.23
CA GLY A 445 -31.59 -3.65 13.99
C GLY A 445 -31.27 -2.46 13.10
N ALA A 446 -30.32 -2.67 12.19
CA ALA A 446 -29.75 -1.63 11.33
C ALA A 446 -30.83 -0.69 10.74
N PRO A 447 -30.66 0.65 10.86
CA PRO A 447 -31.54 1.61 10.24
C PRO A 447 -31.84 1.28 8.78
N VAL A 448 -33.13 1.14 8.45
CA VAL A 448 -33.59 0.69 7.14
C VAL A 448 -33.31 1.75 6.08
N SER A 449 -33.46 3.03 6.43
CA SER A 449 -33.13 4.16 5.57
C SER A 449 -32.00 5.01 6.14
N SER A 450 -31.41 5.85 5.28
CA SER A 450 -30.43 6.84 5.72
C SER A 450 -31.07 7.96 6.55
N GLU A 451 -32.36 8.23 6.40
CA GLU A 451 -33.07 9.21 7.23
C GLU A 451 -33.27 8.67 8.66
N ASP A 452 -33.63 7.40 8.82
CA ASP A 452 -33.72 6.76 10.16
C ASP A 452 -32.37 6.80 10.90
N PHE A 453 -31.28 6.57 10.17
CA PHE A 453 -29.92 6.68 10.71
C PHE A 453 -29.60 8.10 11.19
N LEU A 454 -29.97 9.12 10.41
CA LEU A 454 -29.76 10.52 10.77
C LEU A 454 -30.61 10.91 11.99
N GLU A 455 -31.87 10.48 12.06
CA GLU A 455 -32.76 10.71 13.21
C GLU A 455 -32.21 10.07 14.49
N GLN A 456 -31.68 8.85 14.40
CA GLN A 456 -31.09 8.15 15.53
C GLN A 456 -29.81 8.84 16.03
N ILE A 457 -28.96 9.34 15.13
CA ILE A 457 -27.78 10.14 15.51
C ILE A 457 -28.19 11.45 16.19
N GLN A 458 -29.19 12.14 15.65
CA GLN A 458 -29.66 13.42 16.21
C GLN A 458 -30.29 13.23 17.59
N SER A 459 -31.17 12.24 17.75
CA SER A 459 -31.87 11.94 19.01
C SER A 459 -30.92 11.45 20.11
N SER A 460 -29.92 10.64 19.76
CA SER A 460 -28.90 10.16 20.72
C SER A 460 -27.82 11.20 21.04
N GLN A 461 -27.83 12.35 20.35
CA GLN A 461 -26.76 13.35 20.39
C GLN A 461 -25.35 12.73 20.27
N ALA A 462 -25.21 11.70 19.42
CA ALA A 462 -24.01 10.90 19.37
C ALA A 462 -22.77 11.77 19.06
N PRO A 463 -21.84 11.95 20.03
CA PRO A 463 -20.74 12.90 19.87
C PRO A 463 -19.78 12.49 18.75
N THR A 464 -19.73 11.20 18.41
CA THR A 464 -18.90 10.60 17.36
C THR A 464 -19.21 11.14 15.96
N PHE A 465 -20.47 11.47 15.64
CA PHE A 465 -20.90 11.86 14.29
C PHE A 465 -21.04 13.38 14.11
N LYS A 466 -20.59 14.17 15.09
CA LYS A 466 -20.57 15.64 14.99
C LYS A 466 -19.59 16.13 13.93
N PRO A 467 -19.89 17.22 13.19
CA PRO A 467 -19.03 17.72 12.12
C PRO A 467 -17.66 18.18 12.61
N GLN A 468 -17.53 18.59 13.88
CA GLN A 468 -16.25 18.96 14.49
C GLN A 468 -15.22 17.82 14.45
N ASN A 469 -15.65 16.56 14.39
CA ASN A 469 -14.75 15.41 14.31
C ASN A 469 -13.98 15.31 12.99
N LEU A 470 -14.31 16.15 12.00
CA LEU A 470 -13.51 16.28 10.78
C LEU A 470 -12.09 16.81 11.08
N PHE A 471 -11.96 17.66 12.10
CA PHE A 471 -10.69 18.20 12.57
C PHE A 471 -9.96 17.21 13.47
N TRP A 472 -8.63 17.29 13.47
CA TRP A 472 -7.78 16.44 14.30
C TRP A 472 -8.00 16.70 15.79
N LYS A 473 -8.25 17.96 16.16
CA LYS A 473 -8.66 18.39 17.50
C LYS A 473 -10.06 18.99 17.39
N PRO A 474 -11.12 18.21 17.65
CA PRO A 474 -12.50 18.66 17.44
C PRO A 474 -12.87 19.96 18.17
N GLU A 475 -12.25 20.20 19.32
CA GLU A 475 -12.43 21.38 20.16
C GLU A 475 -11.87 22.68 19.57
N GLU A 476 -10.88 22.58 18.67
CA GLU A 476 -10.26 23.76 18.02
C GLU A 476 -11.00 24.14 16.74
N GLY A 477 -11.86 23.26 16.23
CA GLY A 477 -12.58 23.43 14.96
C GLY A 477 -13.91 24.14 15.12
N SER A 478 -14.07 25.28 14.43
CA SER A 478 -15.38 25.93 14.25
C SER A 478 -16.05 25.43 12.97
N VAL A 479 -17.34 25.07 13.06
CA VAL A 479 -18.17 24.67 11.91
C VAL A 479 -19.32 25.66 11.80
N PRO A 480 -19.33 26.51 10.76
CA PRO A 480 -20.48 27.36 10.47
C PRO A 480 -21.76 26.55 10.25
N VAL A 481 -22.88 27.02 10.83
CA VAL A 481 -24.21 26.37 10.73
C VAL A 481 -24.61 26.12 9.27
N GLY A 482 -24.25 27.04 8.37
CA GLY A 482 -24.51 26.90 6.94
C GLY A 482 -23.87 25.68 6.26
N TYR A 483 -22.91 25.01 6.90
CA TYR A 483 -22.22 23.83 6.35
C TYR A 483 -22.80 22.50 6.88
N GLU A 484 -23.71 22.53 7.87
CA GLU A 484 -24.36 21.33 8.39
C GLU A 484 -25.07 20.49 7.31
N PRO A 485 -25.79 21.07 6.31
CA PRO A 485 -26.44 20.27 5.27
C PRO A 485 -25.47 19.46 4.41
N LEU A 486 -24.25 19.96 4.21
CA LEU A 486 -23.19 19.23 3.48
C LEU A 486 -22.67 18.07 4.33
N TRP A 487 -22.47 18.29 5.63
CA TRP A 487 -22.08 17.24 6.57
C TRP A 487 -23.14 16.12 6.66
N THR A 488 -24.41 16.48 6.79
CA THR A 488 -25.53 15.53 6.80
C THR A 488 -25.55 14.71 5.50
N SER A 489 -25.27 15.35 4.36
CA SER A 489 -25.14 14.63 3.08
C SER A 489 -23.98 13.62 3.09
N CYS A 490 -22.85 13.94 3.72
CA CYS A 490 -21.73 13.00 3.89
C CYS A 490 -22.11 11.78 4.73
N LEU A 491 -22.81 11.99 5.86
CA LEU A 491 -23.26 10.90 6.72
C LEU A 491 -24.25 9.98 6.00
N ARG A 492 -25.20 10.57 5.26
CA ARG A 492 -26.17 9.83 4.45
C ARG A 492 -25.50 8.95 3.41
N ILE A 493 -24.59 9.49 2.59
CA ILE A 493 -23.89 8.70 1.56
C ILE A 493 -23.07 7.59 2.20
N GLY A 494 -22.35 7.87 3.29
CA GLY A 494 -21.57 6.85 4.00
C GLY A 494 -22.42 5.68 4.50
N TRP A 495 -23.59 6.00 5.07
CA TRP A 495 -24.55 4.99 5.52
C TRP A 495 -25.14 4.20 4.35
N GLU A 496 -25.58 4.86 3.28
CA GLU A 496 -26.13 4.21 2.09
C GLU A 496 -25.14 3.20 1.46
N ILE A 497 -23.87 3.57 1.37
CA ILE A 497 -22.82 2.66 0.87
C ILE A 497 -22.67 1.46 1.80
N LEU A 498 -22.56 1.70 3.11
CA LEU A 498 -22.36 0.65 4.11
C LEU A 498 -23.57 -0.30 4.20
N SER A 499 -24.79 0.23 4.25
CA SER A 499 -26.01 -0.58 4.34
C SER A 499 -26.31 -1.36 3.07
N SER A 500 -25.94 -0.84 1.88
CA SER A 500 -26.06 -1.59 0.62
C SER A 500 -25.28 -2.91 0.65
N SER A 501 -24.18 -2.96 1.39
CA SER A 501 -23.36 -4.17 1.54
C SER A 501 -24.03 -5.28 2.37
N LEU A 502 -25.11 -4.96 3.09
CA LEU A 502 -25.86 -5.86 3.97
C LEU A 502 -27.21 -6.30 3.38
N SER A 503 -27.52 -5.87 2.16
CA SER A 503 -28.71 -6.30 1.43
C SER A 503 -28.68 -7.80 1.11
N GLU A 504 -29.85 -8.41 0.88
CA GLU A 504 -29.98 -9.85 0.57
C GLU A 504 -29.20 -10.29 -0.68
N SER A 505 -28.85 -9.35 -1.56
CA SER A 505 -28.04 -9.58 -2.76
C SER A 505 -27.04 -8.44 -2.93
N PRO A 506 -25.96 -8.44 -2.11
CA PRO A 506 -25.02 -7.34 -2.12
C PRO A 506 -24.27 -7.31 -3.44
N ALA A 507 -24.18 -6.12 -4.04
CA ALA A 507 -23.38 -5.93 -5.25
C ALA A 507 -21.93 -6.31 -4.97
N THR A 508 -21.34 -7.09 -5.87
CA THR A 508 -19.96 -7.57 -5.75
C THR A 508 -18.91 -6.49 -6.05
N GLY A 509 -19.33 -5.39 -6.68
CA GLY A 509 -18.48 -4.27 -7.10
C GLY A 509 -18.93 -2.93 -6.52
N VAL A 510 -18.02 -1.96 -6.54
CA VAL A 510 -18.40 -0.54 -6.40
C VAL A 510 -19.06 -0.13 -7.72
N SER A 511 -20.33 0.27 -7.66
CA SER A 511 -21.08 0.72 -8.84
C SER A 511 -20.58 2.08 -9.34
N ALA A 512 -20.77 2.34 -10.64
CA ALA A 512 -20.56 3.68 -11.20
C ALA A 512 -21.43 4.72 -10.47
N ASP A 513 -22.64 4.35 -10.07
CA ASP A 513 -23.55 5.21 -9.32
C ASP A 513 -22.94 5.72 -8.01
N TRP A 514 -22.18 4.90 -7.28
CA TRP A 514 -21.47 5.36 -6.08
C TRP A 514 -20.38 6.37 -6.41
N ILE A 515 -19.61 6.11 -7.47
CA ILE A 515 -18.55 7.03 -7.91
C ILE A 515 -19.16 8.39 -8.29
N ASP A 516 -20.27 8.38 -9.02
CA ASP A 516 -20.96 9.59 -9.47
C ASP A 516 -21.60 10.35 -8.29
N LYS A 517 -22.26 9.65 -7.35
CA LYS A 517 -22.79 10.27 -6.12
C LYS A 517 -21.70 10.95 -5.28
N ILE A 518 -20.53 10.32 -5.16
CA ILE A 518 -19.39 10.89 -4.43
C ILE A 518 -18.87 12.12 -5.18
N ALA A 519 -18.73 12.04 -6.52
CA ALA A 519 -18.30 13.15 -7.35
C ALA A 519 -19.24 14.36 -7.28
N GLU A 520 -20.56 14.12 -7.25
CA GLU A 520 -21.56 15.19 -7.11
C GLU A 520 -21.45 15.89 -5.75
N LEU A 521 -21.27 15.14 -4.66
CA LEU A 521 -21.07 15.72 -3.34
C LEU A 521 -19.74 16.49 -3.25
N GLU A 522 -18.66 15.93 -3.81
CA GLU A 522 -17.37 16.61 -3.95
C GLU A 522 -17.54 17.95 -4.68
N ASP A 523 -18.28 17.98 -5.79
CA ASP A 523 -18.51 19.19 -6.57
C ASP A 523 -19.35 20.23 -5.81
N ARG A 524 -20.39 19.80 -5.09
CA ARG A 524 -21.20 20.69 -4.23
C ARG A 524 -20.36 21.34 -3.13
N VAL A 525 -19.49 20.57 -2.48
CA VAL A 525 -18.57 21.10 -1.45
C VAL A 525 -17.56 22.05 -2.10
N ARG A 526 -17.03 21.72 -3.28
CA ARG A 526 -16.13 22.59 -4.05
C ARG A 526 -16.82 23.92 -4.41
N GLN A 527 -18.05 23.89 -4.92
CA GLN A 527 -18.82 25.09 -5.22
C GLN A 527 -19.03 25.96 -3.96
N ALA A 528 -19.41 25.36 -2.84
CA ALA A 528 -19.56 26.07 -1.56
C ALA A 528 -18.22 26.67 -1.07
N LEU A 529 -17.12 25.95 -1.26
CA LEU A 529 -15.77 26.38 -0.87
C LEU A 529 -15.32 27.63 -1.63
N PHE A 530 -15.67 27.76 -2.90
CA PHE A 530 -15.32 28.89 -3.76
C PHE A 530 -16.42 29.95 -3.91
N ALA A 531 -17.59 29.74 -3.31
CA ALA A 531 -18.68 30.72 -3.37
C ALA A 531 -18.24 32.08 -2.78
N SER A 532 -18.51 33.16 -3.49
CA SER A 532 -18.28 34.53 -3.05
C SER A 532 -19.40 34.96 -2.09
N GLY A 533 -19.29 34.53 -0.83
CA GLY A 533 -20.17 34.93 0.26
C GLY A 533 -19.48 34.64 1.60
N THR A 534 -19.48 35.63 2.49
CA THR A 534 -19.13 35.43 3.90
C THR A 534 -20.10 34.38 4.46
N PRO A 535 -19.64 33.33 5.18
CA PRO A 535 -20.56 32.40 5.82
C PRO A 535 -21.52 33.22 6.68
N LEU A 536 -22.83 32.97 6.52
CA LEU A 536 -23.91 33.65 7.25
C LEU A 536 -23.61 33.59 8.74
N ARG A 537 -22.95 34.64 9.23
CA ARG A 537 -22.71 34.87 10.64
C ARG A 537 -24.09 35.18 11.20
N GLU A 538 -24.51 34.46 12.23
CA GLU A 538 -25.73 34.80 12.98
C GLU A 538 -25.65 36.28 13.34
N VAL A 539 -26.45 37.08 12.65
CA VAL A 539 -26.65 38.47 12.99
C VAL A 539 -27.52 38.42 14.22
N GLY A 540 -26.89 38.44 15.39
CA GLY A 540 -27.51 39.04 16.55
C GLY A 540 -27.94 40.44 16.15
N GLU A 541 -29.23 40.73 16.31
CA GLU A 541 -29.78 42.06 16.21
C GLU A 541 -28.89 43.02 17.01
N GLU A 542 -28.15 43.90 16.34
CA GLU A 542 -28.01 45.31 16.70
C GLU A 542 -27.07 46.08 15.74
N ALA A 543 -27.56 47.25 15.35
CA ALA A 543 -26.87 48.38 14.72
C ALA A 543 -26.32 48.18 13.30
N ALA A 544 -27.16 48.50 12.31
CA ALA A 544 -26.73 49.03 11.03
C ALA A 544 -25.93 50.33 11.25
N LEU A 545 -24.61 50.19 11.40
CA LEU A 545 -23.64 51.25 11.16
C LEU A 545 -23.20 51.11 9.71
N GLU A 546 -23.62 52.05 8.87
CA GLU A 546 -23.13 52.20 7.50
C GLU A 546 -21.59 52.30 7.52
N LEU A 547 -20.93 51.19 7.21
CA LEU A 547 -19.51 51.17 6.93
C LEU A 547 -19.31 51.73 5.51
N PRO A 548 -18.44 52.73 5.31
CA PRO A 548 -18.15 53.23 3.98
C PRO A 548 -17.62 52.10 3.10
N ASP A 549 -18.21 51.99 1.92
CA ASP A 549 -17.94 50.98 0.91
C ASP A 549 -16.48 51.09 0.45
N LYS A 550 -15.59 50.35 1.11
CA LYS A 550 -14.14 50.34 0.84
C LYS A 550 -13.84 49.96 -0.60
N ASP A 551 -14.71 49.20 -1.25
CA ASP A 551 -14.57 48.82 -2.65
C ASP A 551 -14.78 50.03 -3.57
N LYS A 552 -15.61 50.99 -3.16
CA LYS A 552 -15.81 52.26 -3.87
C LYS A 552 -14.62 53.20 -3.70
N GLU A 553 -14.02 53.27 -2.51
CA GLU A 553 -12.77 54.01 -2.29
C GLU A 553 -11.60 53.42 -3.09
N ILE A 554 -11.48 52.09 -3.12
CA ILE A 554 -10.46 51.41 -3.93
C ILE A 554 -10.70 51.65 -5.43
N ALA A 555 -11.95 51.58 -5.90
CA ALA A 555 -12.30 51.88 -7.28
C ALA A 555 -11.94 53.33 -7.67
N ASP A 556 -12.20 54.29 -6.80
CA ASP A 556 -11.86 55.70 -7.02
C ASP A 556 -10.35 55.95 -7.02
N ILE A 557 -9.59 55.24 -6.18
CA ILE A 557 -8.12 55.30 -6.17
C ILE A 557 -7.56 54.71 -7.48
N LEU A 558 -8.06 53.56 -7.91
CA LEU A 558 -7.63 52.91 -9.15
C LEU A 558 -7.98 53.76 -10.38
N ALA A 559 -9.15 54.39 -10.40
CA ALA A 559 -9.56 55.32 -11.45
C ALA A 559 -8.63 56.55 -11.52
N LYS A 560 -8.21 57.09 -10.37
CA LYS A 560 -7.24 58.20 -10.31
C LYS A 560 -5.85 57.79 -10.78
N ILE A 561 -5.41 56.57 -10.48
CA ILE A 561 -4.12 56.04 -10.96
C ILE A 561 -4.17 55.83 -12.48
N ALA A 562 -5.27 55.26 -13.01
CA ALA A 562 -5.46 55.08 -14.44
C ALA A 562 -5.45 56.41 -15.21
N ALA A 563 -6.20 57.41 -14.73
CA ALA A 563 -6.23 58.75 -15.35
C ALA A 563 -4.86 59.44 -15.32
N LYS A 564 -4.08 59.23 -14.25
CA LYS A 564 -2.71 59.76 -14.15
C LYS A 564 -1.80 59.13 -15.20
N TRP A 565 -1.86 57.81 -15.37
CA TRP A 565 -1.05 57.10 -16.36
C TRP A 565 -1.44 57.47 -17.80
N GLU A 566 -2.72 57.65 -18.09
CA GLU A 566 -3.18 58.15 -19.39
C GLU A 566 -2.64 59.56 -19.68
N SER A 567 -2.63 60.45 -18.68
CA SER A 567 -2.09 61.80 -18.84
C SER A 567 -0.56 61.83 -19.06
N GLU A 568 0.17 60.93 -18.40
CA GLU A 568 1.63 60.82 -18.53
C GLU A 568 2.02 60.21 -19.90
N ILE A 569 1.24 59.25 -20.41
CA ILE A 569 1.43 58.65 -21.74
C ILE A 569 1.17 59.68 -22.85
N ILE A 570 0.17 60.54 -22.70
CA ILE A 570 -0.13 61.60 -23.69
C ILE A 570 0.94 62.71 -23.67
N SER A 571 1.56 62.98 -22.51
CA SER A 571 2.65 63.96 -22.39
C SER A 571 4.03 63.45 -22.85
N GLY A 572 4.16 62.14 -23.09
CA GLY A 572 5.41 61.47 -23.47
C GLY A 572 5.61 61.28 -24.98
N ILE A 573 4.71 61.78 -25.83
CA ILE A 573 4.83 61.71 -27.29
C ILE A 573 5.51 62.99 -27.80
N PRO A 574 6.77 62.95 -28.27
CA PRO A 574 7.38 64.08 -28.95
C PRO A 574 6.73 64.22 -30.33
N THR A 575 6.22 65.41 -30.66
CA THR A 575 5.88 65.81 -32.05
C THR A 575 7.09 65.84 -32.94
#